data_AF-A0A0Q9INJ2-F1
#
_entry.id   AF-A0A0Q9INJ2-F1
#
_cell.length_a   1.000
_cell.length_b   1.000
_cell.length_c   1.000
_cell.angle_alpha   90.00
_cell.angle_beta   90.00
_cell.angle_gamma   90.00
#
_symmetry.space_group_name_H-M   'P 1'
#
loop_
_entity.id
_entity.type
_entity.pdbx_description
1 polymer ?
#
loop_
_entity_poly.entity_id
_entity_poly.type
_entity_poly.pdbx_seq_one_letter_code
_entity_poly.pdbx_strand_id
1 'polypeptide(L)' 'MTAAFTIRLDAETLAKLDALASDTDRSRNWLAAKAIENYIKLNAWQIEQIKAGLAEADRSEFATDEEVDAVFAKYRTKP' A
#
# COMPACT_ATOMS: atom_id res chain seq x y z
N MET A 1 12.39 -12.59 15.45
CA MET A 1 13.25 -11.72 16.27
C MET A 1 12.65 -10.33 16.23
N THR A 2 12.46 -9.65 17.36
CA THR A 2 11.91 -8.28 17.40
C THR A 2 13.02 -7.28 17.70
N ALA A 3 12.94 -6.11 17.07
CA ALA A 3 13.85 -4.99 17.31
C ALA A 3 13.05 -3.77 17.76
N ALA A 4 13.62 -2.97 18.66
CA ALA A 4 13.01 -1.74 19.15
C ALA A 4 13.67 -0.53 18.48
N PHE A 5 12.86 0.48 18.18
CA PHE A 5 13.33 1.78 17.73
C PHE A 5 12.40 2.87 18.27
N THR A 6 12.87 4.11 18.31
CA THR A 6 12.10 5.26 18.81
C THR A 6 11.49 6.03 17.65
N ILE A 7 10.19 6.30 17.73
CA ILE A 7 9.48 7.23 16.82
C ILE A 7 9.25 8.56 17.51
N ARG A 8 9.30 9.64 16.75
CA ARG A 8 8.92 10.98 17.21
C ARG A 8 7.59 11.34 16.56
N LEU A 9 6.63 11.74 17.38
CA LEU A 9 5.32 12.22 16.96
C LEU A 9 5.13 13.62 17.54
N ASP A 10 4.46 14.49 16.80
CA ASP A 10 3.96 15.73 17.39
C ASP A 10 2.87 15.43 18.45
N ALA A 11 2.57 16.43 19.27
CA ALA A 11 1.64 16.28 20.38
C ALA A 11 0.23 15.92 19.92
N GLU A 12 -0.21 16.44 18.77
CA GLU A 12 -1.54 16.18 18.22
C GLU A 12 -1.67 14.72 17.78
N THR A 13 -0.68 14.20 17.06
CA THR A 13 -0.65 12.82 16.57
C THR A 13 -0.55 11.84 17.73
N LEU A 14 0.25 12.15 18.75
CA LEU A 14 0.32 11.34 19.96
C LEU A 14 -1.04 11.28 20.67
N ALA A 15 -1.74 12.40 20.81
CA ALA A 15 -3.06 12.43 21.42
C ALA A 15 -4.10 11.60 20.64
N LYS A 16 -4.07 11.66 19.30
CA LYS A 16 -4.93 10.82 18.44
C LYS A 16 -4.62 9.34 18.58
N LEU A 17 -3.34 8.97 18.65
CA LEU A 17 -2.91 7.59 18.88
C LEU A 17 -3.36 7.08 20.25
N ASP A 18 -3.35 7.94 21.27
CA ASP A 18 -3.79 7.60 22.63
C ASP A 18 -5.28 7.32 22.70
N ALA A 19 -6.10 8.16 22.07
CA ALA A 19 -7.54 7.94 21.95
C ALA A 19 -7.82 6.62 21.21
N LEU A 20 -7.16 6.39 20.06
CA LEU A 20 -7.34 5.16 19.29
C LEU A 20 -6.92 3.91 20.08
N ALA A 21 -5.82 3.98 20.83
CA ALA A 21 -5.38 2.90 21.72
C ALA A 21 -6.43 2.56 22.78
N SER A 22 -7.02 3.58 23.39
CA SER A 22 -8.10 3.42 24.37
C SER A 22 -9.35 2.79 23.75
N ASP A 23 -9.83 3.32 22.63
CA ASP A 23 -11.08 2.88 21.99
C ASP A 23 -10.99 1.47 21.41
N THR A 24 -9.79 0.99 21.08
CA THR A 24 -9.56 -0.32 20.47
C THR A 24 -9.04 -1.40 21.42
N ASP A 25 -8.81 -1.06 22.69
CA ASP A 25 -8.16 -1.92 23.69
C ASP A 25 -6.81 -2.48 23.17
N ARG A 26 -5.96 -1.57 22.68
CA ARG A 26 -4.64 -1.89 22.12
C ARG A 26 -3.57 -0.95 22.66
N SER A 27 -2.35 -1.46 22.80
CA SER A 27 -1.21 -0.60 23.15
C SER A 27 -0.78 0.29 21.97
N ARG A 28 -0.22 1.46 22.27
CA ARG A 28 0.40 2.35 21.28
C ARG A 28 1.41 1.61 20.41
N ASN A 29 2.24 0.78 21.03
CA ASN A 29 3.25 -0.01 20.31
C ASN A 29 2.62 -1.01 19.34
N TRP A 30 1.51 -1.64 19.71
CA TRP A 30 0.81 -2.56 18.82
C TRP A 30 0.25 -1.81 17.61
N LEU A 31 -0.41 -0.67 17.83
CA LEU A 31 -0.96 0.16 16.75
C LEU A 31 0.13 0.71 15.83
N ALA A 32 1.23 1.23 16.39
CA ALA A 32 2.35 1.73 15.62
C ALA A 32 2.99 0.61 14.77
N ALA A 33 3.26 -0.55 15.37
CA ALA A 33 3.79 -1.70 14.64
C ALA A 33 2.87 -2.14 13.50
N LYS A 34 1.55 -2.19 13.75
CA LYS A 34 0.57 -2.54 12.71
C LYS A 34 0.46 -1.51 11.60
N ALA A 35 0.50 -0.21 11.92
CA ALA A 35 0.53 0.84 10.93
C ALA A 35 1.77 0.72 10.02
N ILE A 36 2.94 0.47 10.61
CA ILE A 36 4.19 0.30 9.86
C ILE A 36 4.15 -0.96 8.99
N GLU A 37 3.67 -2.09 9.52
CA GLU A 37 3.52 -3.35 8.76
C GLU A 37 2.64 -3.15 7.53
N ASN A 38 1.47 -2.52 7.71
CA ASN A 38 0.55 -2.24 6.62
C ASN A 38 1.16 -1.29 5.59
N TYR A 39 1.84 -0.24 6.05
CA TYR A 39 2.51 0.72 5.16
C TYR A 39 3.60 0.04 4.33
N ILE A 40 4.46 -0.76 4.96
CA ILE A 40 5.52 -1.51 4.25
C ILE A 40 4.90 -2.47 3.24
N LYS A 41 3.90 -3.26 3.64
CA LYS A 41 3.26 -4.24 2.76
C LYS A 41 2.68 -3.59 1.51
N LEU A 42 1.93 -2.49 1.68
CA LEU A 42 1.31 -1.77 0.58
C LEU A 42 2.37 -1.23 -0.39
N ASN A 43 3.37 -0.53 0.12
CA ASN A 43 4.37 0.14 -0.71
C ASN A 43 5.33 -0.86 -1.36
N ALA A 44 5.73 -1.91 -0.64
CA ALA A 44 6.62 -2.94 -1.18
C ALA A 44 5.98 -3.65 -2.38
N TRP A 45 4.70 -4.04 -2.25
CA TRP A 45 3.96 -4.63 -3.37
C TRP A 45 3.85 -3.68 -4.56
N GLN A 46 3.51 -2.40 -4.33
CA GLN A 46 3.43 -1.42 -5.42
C GLN A 46 4.77 -1.23 -6.15
N ILE A 47 5.86 -1.10 -5.39
CA ILE A 47 7.21 -0.95 -5.95
C ILE A 47 7.60 -2.19 -6.77
N GLU A 48 7.28 -3.39 -6.28
CA GLU A 48 7.54 -4.63 -6.99
C GLU A 48 6.77 -4.69 -8.32
N GLN A 49 5.48 -4.35 -8.32
CA GLN A 49 4.67 -4.33 -9.54
C GLN A 49 5.18 -3.29 -10.55
N ILE A 50 5.57 -2.10 -10.09
CA ILE A 50 6.16 -1.07 -10.96
C ILE A 50 7.45 -1.59 -11.61
N LYS A 51 8.33 -2.21 -10.81
CA LYS A 51 9.59 -2.77 -11.34
C LYS A 51 9.35 -3.89 -12.34
N ALA A 52 8.37 -4.76 -12.08
CA ALA A 52 7.99 -5.83 -12.99
C ALA A 52 7.48 -5.26 -14.33
N GLY A 53 6.54 -4.32 -14.29
CA GLY A 53 5.99 -3.68 -15.50
C GLY A 53 7.04 -2.89 -16.29
N LEU A 54 8.00 -2.23 -15.61
CA LEU A 54 9.14 -1.61 -16.30
C LEU A 54 10.01 -2.64 -17.02
N ALA A 55 10.30 -3.78 -16.39
CA ALA A 55 11.08 -4.83 -17.01
C ALA A 55 10.36 -5.49 -18.21
N GLU A 56 9.03 -5.63 -18.15
CA GLU A 56 8.19 -6.09 -19.27
C GLU A 56 8.22 -5.08 -20.43
N ALA A 57 8.07 -3.79 -20.13
CA ALA A 57 8.16 -2.71 -21.09
C ALA A 57 9.54 -2.65 -21.78
N ASP A 58 10.63 -2.82 -21.02
CA ASP A 58 11.99 -2.91 -21.56
C ASP A 58 12.17 -4.11 -22.52
N ARG A 59 11.40 -5.19 -22.31
CA ARG A 59 11.32 -6.34 -23.23
C ARG A 59 10.29 -6.15 -24.36
N SER A 60 9.66 -4.98 -24.46
CA SER A 60 8.58 -4.68 -25.41
C SER A 60 7.37 -5.61 -25.29
N GLU A 61 7.12 -6.17 -24.09
CA GLU A 61 5.97 -7.04 -23.79
C GLU A 61 4.71 -6.20 -23.53
N PHE A 62 4.31 -5.41 -24.53
CA PHE A 62 3.06 -4.67 -24.51
C PHE A 62 1.92 -5.50 -25.10
N ALA A 63 0.69 -5.22 -24.65
CA ALA A 63 -0.50 -5.75 -25.28
C ALA A 63 -0.62 -5.24 -26.73
N THR A 64 -1.20 -6.06 -27.61
CA THR A 64 -1.50 -5.62 -28.98
C THR A 64 -2.72 -4.71 -29.01
N ASP A 65 -2.89 -3.97 -30.11
CA ASP A 65 -4.06 -3.10 -30.30
C ASP A 65 -5.37 -3.90 -30.19
N GLU A 66 -5.42 -5.13 -30.71
CA GLU A 66 -6.61 -5.99 -30.62
C GLU A 66 -6.93 -6.42 -29.18
N GLU A 67 -5.90 -6.68 -28.36
CA GLU A 67 -6.09 -7.03 -26.94
C GLU A 67 -6.62 -5.82 -26.15
N VAL A 68 -6.09 -4.64 -26.44
CA VAL A 68 -6.54 -3.37 -25.84
C VAL A 68 -8.01 -3.10 -26.21
N ASP A 69 -8.36 -3.24 -27.48
CA ASP A 69 -9.74 -3.06 -27.97
C ASP A 69 -10.73 -4.03 -27.32
N ALA A 70 -10.32 -5.30 -27.13
CA ALA A 70 -11.15 -6.30 -26.46
C ALA A 70 -11.45 -5.93 -25.00
N VAL A 71 -10.45 -5.40 -24.27
CA VAL A 71 -10.65 -4.91 -22.89
C VAL A 71 -11.63 -3.74 -22.87
N PHE A 72 -11.45 -2.74 -23.73
CA PHE A 72 -12.37 -1.60 -23.79
C PHE A 72 -13.80 -2.01 -24.15
N ALA A 73 -13.97 -2.95 -25.09
CA ALA A 73 -15.29 -3.47 -25.45
C ALA A 73 -15.99 -4.17 -24.26
N LYS A 74 -15.24 -4.92 -23.44
CA LYS A 74 -15.76 -5.64 -22.28
C LYS A 74 -16.29 -4.71 -21.18
N TYR A 75 -15.63 -3.58 -20.94
CA TYR A 75 -15.96 -2.67 -19.84
C TYR A 75 -16.68 -1.39 -20.28
N ARG A 76 -17.04 -1.27 -21.56
CA ARG A 76 -17.89 -0.18 -22.03
C ARG A 76 -19.26 -0.32 -21.37
N THR A 77 -19.54 0.50 -20.36
CA THR A 77 -20.90 0.69 -19.89
C THR A 77 -21.71 1.24 -21.06
N LYS A 78 -22.76 0.51 -21.47
CA LYS A 78 -23.73 1.05 -22.42
C LYS A 78 -24.29 2.37 -21.84
N PRO A 79 -24.49 3.39 -22.69
CA PRO A 79 -25.08 4.65 -22.26
C PRO A 79 -26.48 4.44 -21.66
#